data_AF-A0A349WEX8-F1
#
_entry.id   AF-A0A349WEX8-F1
#
_cell.length_a   1.000
_cell.length_b   1.000
_cell.length_c   1.000
_cell.angle_alpha   90.00
_cell.angle_beta   90.00
_cell.angle_gamma   90.00
#
_symmetry.space_group_name_H-M   'P 1'
#
loop_
_entity.id
_entity.type
_entity.pdbx_description
1 polymer ?
#
loop_
_entity_poly.entity_id
_entity_poly.type
_entity_poly.pdbx_seq_one_letter_code
_entity_poly.pdbx_strand_id
1 'polypeptide(L)'
;METTDRITQLFSKCKDANRAAFIGYVCACDPDFDTSLEICRTLIENGVDLLELGVPFSDPLADGLTNQLAAQRALESGCKGEDVLRLVGEIRKFSEIPIVFYTYYNLIFSQGV
;
A
#
# COMPACT_ATOMS: atom_id res chain seq x y z
N MET A 1 8.62 -17.42 -21.05
CA MET A 1 7.36 -17.87 -20.42
C MET A 1 6.66 -16.62 -19.96
N GLU A 2 5.45 -16.33 -20.43
CA GLU A 2 4.63 -15.26 -19.86
C GLU A 2 4.31 -15.66 -18.41
N THR A 3 5.08 -15.15 -17.46
CA THR A 3 4.67 -15.16 -16.05
C THR A 3 3.56 -14.13 -15.92
N THR A 4 2.31 -14.58 -15.93
CA THR A 4 1.16 -13.73 -15.62
C THR A 4 1.31 -13.22 -14.19
N ASP A 5 1.60 -11.94 -14.02
CA ASP A 5 1.81 -11.32 -12.72
C ASP A 5 0.51 -11.24 -11.91
N ARG A 6 0.62 -10.96 -10.60
CA ARG A 6 -0.52 -10.96 -9.67
C ARG A 6 -1.63 -9.98 -10.09
N ILE A 7 -1.27 -8.83 -10.67
CA ILE A 7 -2.24 -7.81 -11.10
C ILE A 7 -3.01 -8.32 -12.32
N THR A 8 -2.32 -8.89 -13.30
CA THR A 8 -2.98 -9.48 -14.47
C THR A 8 -3.93 -10.62 -14.07
N GLN A 9 -3.51 -11.50 -13.16
CA GLN A 9 -4.38 -12.55 -12.62
C GLN A 9 -5.63 -11.99 -11.92
N LEU A 10 -5.46 -10.93 -11.13
CA LEU A 10 -6.58 -10.27 -10.44
C LEU A 10 -7.62 -9.76 -11.43
N PHE A 11 -7.21 -8.96 -12.42
CA PHE A 11 -8.14 -8.35 -13.36
C PHE A 11 -8.81 -9.40 -14.26
N SER A 12 -8.13 -10.50 -14.59
CA SER A 12 -8.77 -11.65 -15.27
C SER A 12 -9.91 -12.21 -14.42
N LYS A 13 -9.67 -12.49 -13.13
CA LYS A 13 -10.69 -13.02 -12.21
C LYS A 13 -11.89 -12.07 -12.07
N CYS A 14 -11.64 -10.76 -11.95
CA CYS A 14 -12.73 -9.78 -11.86
C CYS A 14 -13.58 -9.73 -13.13
N LYS A 15 -12.92 -9.79 -14.30
CA LYS A 15 -13.59 -9.86 -15.60
C LYS A 15 -14.43 -11.14 -15.74
N ASP A 16 -13.87 -12.29 -15.38
CA ASP A 16 -14.58 -13.58 -15.43
C ASP A 16 -15.79 -13.60 -14.49
N ALA A 17 -15.70 -12.89 -13.36
CA ALA A 17 -16.80 -12.70 -12.41
C ALA A 17 -17.75 -11.54 -12.78
N ASN A 18 -17.56 -10.88 -13.93
CA ASN A 18 -18.34 -9.72 -14.38
C ASN A 18 -18.52 -8.62 -13.32
N ARG A 19 -17.44 -8.29 -12.61
CA ARG A 19 -17.42 -7.24 -11.59
C ARG A 19 -16.18 -6.34 -11.70
N ALA A 20 -16.28 -5.14 -11.15
CA ALA A 20 -15.12 -4.28 -10.96
C ALA A 20 -14.20 -4.82 -9.84
N ALA A 21 -12.92 -4.49 -9.94
CA ALA A 21 -11.96 -4.70 -8.85
C ALA A 21 -12.11 -3.58 -7.80
N PHE A 22 -12.06 -3.94 -6.52
CA PHE A 22 -12.05 -3.00 -5.41
C PHE A 22 -10.62 -2.78 -4.90
N ILE A 23 -10.09 -1.57 -5.09
CA ILE A 23 -8.73 -1.20 -4.70
C ILE A 23 -8.80 -0.39 -3.40
N GLY A 24 -8.18 -0.90 -2.34
CA GLY A 24 -8.11 -0.22 -1.05
C GLY A 24 -6.79 0.54 -0.91
N TYR A 25 -6.86 1.86 -0.73
CA TYR A 25 -5.71 2.70 -0.42
C TYR A 25 -5.57 2.92 1.08
N VAL A 26 -4.35 2.76 1.60
CA VAL A 26 -3.95 3.20 2.94
C VAL A 26 -2.53 3.75 2.95
N CYS A 27 -2.24 4.71 3.83
CA CYS A 27 -0.87 5.16 4.06
C CYS A 27 -0.13 4.11 4.90
N ALA A 28 1.04 3.68 4.44
CA ALA A 28 1.86 2.72 5.16
C ALA A 28 2.36 3.35 6.47
N CYS A 29 2.36 2.55 7.54
CA CYS A 29 2.69 2.98 8.91
C CYS A 29 1.77 4.04 9.53
N ASP A 30 0.63 4.39 8.94
CA ASP A 30 -0.34 5.30 9.58
C ASP A 30 -1.32 4.51 10.49
N PRO A 31 -1.52 4.90 11.76
CA PRO A 31 -0.75 5.90 12.53
C PRO A 31 0.59 5.37 13.07
N ASP A 32 0.75 4.05 13.11
CA ASP A 32 1.97 3.35 13.47
C ASP A 32 2.07 2.02 12.69
N PHE A 33 3.21 1.32 12.79
CA PHE A 33 3.45 0.09 12.05
C PHE A 33 2.45 -1.03 12.36
N ASP A 34 2.19 -1.30 13.65
CA ASP A 34 1.39 -2.45 14.08
C ASP A 34 -0.09 -2.22 13.72
N THR A 35 -0.58 -1.00 13.94
CA THR A 35 -1.93 -0.59 13.53
C THR A 35 -2.08 -0.64 12.01
N SER A 36 -1.09 -0.16 11.25
CA SER A 36 -1.11 -0.22 9.78
C SER A 36 -1.16 -1.65 9.25
N LEU A 37 -0.42 -2.58 9.85
CA LEU A 37 -0.47 -4.00 9.50
C LEU A 37 -1.86 -4.61 9.74
N GLU A 38 -2.49 -4.28 10.87
CA GLU A 38 -3.83 -4.76 11.19
C GLU A 38 -4.91 -4.18 10.28
N ILE A 39 -4.79 -2.89 9.91
CA ILE A 39 -5.65 -2.27 8.90
C ILE A 39 -5.52 -3.00 7.55
N CYS A 40 -4.30 -3.26 7.10
CA CYS A 40 -4.05 -3.99 5.86
C CYS A 40 -4.65 -5.40 5.91
N ARG A 41 -4.45 -6.13 7.01
CA ARG A 41 -5.08 -7.45 7.24
C ARG A 41 -6.60 -7.37 7.13
N THR A 42 -7.20 -6.42 7.85
CA THR A 42 -8.65 -6.24 7.88
C THR A 42 -9.22 -5.96 6.49
N LEU A 43 -8.57 -5.08 5.71
CA LEU A 43 -8.99 -4.80 4.33
C LEU A 43 -8.95 -6.05 3.46
N ILE A 44 -7.87 -6.82 3.55
CA ILE A 44 -7.68 -8.07 2.80
C ILE A 44 -8.77 -9.09 3.16
N GLU A 45 -9.02 -9.30 4.44
CA GLU A 45 -10.03 -10.25 4.93
C GLU A 45 -11.46 -9.85 4.56
N ASN A 46 -11.70 -8.54 4.35
CA ASN A 46 -13.00 -7.99 3.96
C ASN A 46 -13.15 -7.74 2.46
N GLY A 47 -12.22 -8.27 1.63
CA GLY A 47 -12.44 -8.41 0.20
C GLY A 47 -11.95 -7.27 -0.68
N VAL A 48 -10.93 -6.50 -0.25
CA VAL A 48 -10.15 -5.73 -1.24
C VAL A 48 -9.46 -6.69 -2.22
N ASP A 49 -9.45 -6.31 -3.49
CA ASP A 49 -8.83 -7.06 -4.57
C ASP A 49 -7.36 -6.72 -4.75
N LEU A 50 -7.00 -5.47 -4.45
CA LEU A 50 -5.66 -4.93 -4.51
C LEU A 50 -5.47 -3.95 -3.35
N LEU A 51 -4.29 -4.01 -2.74
CA LEU A 51 -3.89 -3.03 -1.73
C LEU A 51 -2.95 -2.00 -2.34
N GLU A 52 -3.34 -0.73 -2.28
CA GLU A 52 -2.48 0.39 -2.65
C GLU A 52 -1.89 0.99 -1.37
N LEU A 53 -0.56 0.99 -1.26
CA LEU A 53 0.16 1.47 -0.10
C LEU A 53 0.83 2.81 -0.40
N GLY A 54 0.33 3.87 0.23
CA GLY A 54 0.96 5.19 0.22
C GLY A 54 2.27 5.18 0.99
N VAL A 55 3.38 5.47 0.32
CA VAL A 55 4.68 5.65 0.97
C VAL A 55 4.72 7.04 1.59
N PRO A 56 4.86 7.18 2.93
CA PRO A 56 4.88 8.48 3.59
C PRO A 56 5.99 9.37 3.04
N PHE A 57 5.66 10.62 2.74
CA PHE A 57 6.59 11.62 2.21
C PHE A 57 6.40 12.95 2.91
N SER A 58 7.49 13.70 3.15
CA SER A 58 7.47 14.99 3.85
C SER A 58 6.78 16.10 3.08
N ASP A 59 6.83 16.04 1.74
CA ASP A 59 6.34 17.10 0.86
C ASP A 59 5.29 16.58 -0.15
N PRO A 60 4.14 16.03 0.30
CA PRO A 60 3.15 15.39 -0.56
C PRO A 60 2.22 16.41 -1.23
N LEU A 61 2.78 17.27 -2.09
CA LEU A 61 2.07 18.40 -2.70
C LEU A 61 0.91 18.00 -3.63
N ALA A 62 0.88 16.77 -4.13
CA ALA A 62 -0.17 16.28 -5.02
C ALA A 62 -1.36 15.64 -4.27
N ASP A 63 -1.21 15.39 -2.98
CA ASP A 63 -2.22 14.71 -2.16
C ASP A 63 -3.24 15.69 -1.56
N GLY A 64 -4.45 15.20 -1.33
CA GLY A 64 -5.47 15.91 -0.53
C GLY A 64 -5.18 15.86 0.97
N LEU A 65 -5.78 16.77 1.75
CA LEU A 65 -5.51 16.94 3.19
C LEU A 65 -5.53 15.64 4.00
N THR A 66 -6.49 14.75 3.73
CA THR A 66 -6.58 13.45 4.45
C THR A 66 -5.32 12.61 4.28
N ASN A 67 -4.79 12.51 3.06
CA ASN A 67 -3.58 11.74 2.75
C ASN A 67 -2.33 12.43 3.31
N GLN A 68 -2.28 13.77 3.24
CA GLN A 68 -1.19 14.55 3.84
C GLN A 68 -1.11 14.31 5.36
N LEU A 69 -2.25 14.32 6.05
CA LEU A 69 -2.30 14.05 7.50
C LEU A 69 -1.96 12.59 7.84
N ALA A 70 -2.31 11.64 6.98
CA ALA A 70 -1.92 10.24 7.15
C ALA A 70 -0.40 10.06 7.03
N ALA A 71 0.21 10.66 5.99
CA ALA A 71 1.67 10.67 5.82
C ALA A 71 2.37 11.36 7.00
N GLN A 72 1.81 12.48 7.49
CA GLN A 72 2.35 13.16 8.66
C GLN A 72 2.35 12.27 9.90
N ARG A 73 1.24 11.60 10.23
CA ARG A 73 1.18 10.69 11.39
C ARG A 73 2.15 9.51 11.27
N ALA A 74 2.26 8.94 10.07
CA ALA A 74 3.22 7.86 9.80
C ALA A 74 4.68 8.32 10.00
N LEU A 75 5.03 9.54 9.57
CA LEU A 75 6.36 10.10 9.77
C LEU A 75 6.61 10.45 11.25
N GLU A 76 5.62 11.01 11.94
CA GLU A 76 5.69 11.35 13.37
C GLU A 76 5.83 10.11 14.26
N SER A 77 5.32 8.95 13.85
CA SER A 77 5.55 7.67 14.53
C SER A 77 6.92 7.04 14.23
N GLY A 78 7.74 7.69 13.39
CA GLY A 78 9.11 7.29 13.09
C GLY A 78 9.22 6.30 11.93
N CYS A 79 8.20 6.14 11.09
CA CYS A 79 8.26 5.26 9.93
C CYS A 79 9.37 5.68 8.96
N LYS A 80 10.14 4.69 8.50
CA LYS A 80 11.16 4.84 7.47
C LYS A 80 10.78 4.08 6.21
N GLY A 81 11.48 4.34 5.10
CA GLY A 81 11.29 3.58 3.86
C GLY A 81 11.46 2.06 4.02
N GLU A 82 12.38 1.64 4.91
CA GLU A 82 12.57 0.22 5.26
C GLU A 82 11.36 -0.40 5.96
N ASP A 83 10.60 0.38 6.75
CA ASP A 83 9.40 -0.09 7.42
C ASP A 83 8.27 -0.37 6.43
N VAL A 84 8.17 0.40 5.34
CA VAL A 84 7.19 0.12 4.28
C VAL A 84 7.46 -1.22 3.61
N LEU A 85 8.74 -1.53 3.33
CA LEU A 85 9.12 -2.83 2.79
C LEU A 85 8.92 -3.96 3.81
N ARG A 86 9.21 -3.69 5.09
CA ARG A 86 8.94 -4.61 6.20
C ARG A 86 7.44 -4.92 6.32
N LEU A 87 6.58 -3.91 6.18
CA LEU A 87 5.12 -4.05 6.20
C LEU A 87 4.66 -4.99 5.08
N VAL A 88 5.18 -4.83 3.87
CA VAL A 88 4.91 -5.76 2.76
C VAL A 88 5.40 -7.18 3.11
N GLY A 89 6.59 -7.31 3.70
CA GLY A 89 7.12 -8.59 4.16
C GLY A 89 6.19 -9.30 5.15
N GLU A 90 5.62 -8.57 6.11
CA GLU A 90 4.63 -9.10 7.07
C GLU A 90 3.32 -9.50 6.38
N ILE A 91 2.81 -8.67 5.46
CA ILE A 91 1.60 -9.00 4.68
C ILE A 91 1.79 -10.29 3.87
N ARG A 92 2.97 -10.47 3.28
CA ARG A 92 3.30 -11.66 2.47
C ARG A 92 3.37 -12.95 3.28
N LYS A 93 3.44 -12.91 4.61
CA LYS A 93 3.32 -14.11 5.44
C LYS A 93 1.92 -14.72 5.42
N PHE A 94 0.90 -13.95 5.04
CA PHE A 94 -0.49 -14.41 5.07
C PHE A 94 -1.31 -14.04 3.82
N SER A 95 -0.79 -13.24 2.89
CA SER A 95 -1.54 -12.83 1.69
C SER A 95 -0.68 -12.67 0.43
N GLU A 96 -1.23 -13.19 -0.68
CA GLU A 96 -0.71 -13.05 -2.04
C GLU A 96 -1.43 -11.96 -2.84
N ILE A 97 -2.22 -11.10 -2.18
CA ILE A 97 -2.91 -9.99 -2.84
C ILE A 97 -1.91 -9.10 -3.59
N PRO A 98 -2.24 -8.59 -4.79
CA PRO A 98 -1.43 -7.56 -5.43
C PRO A 98 -1.27 -6.35 -4.51
N ILE A 99 -0.03 -5.85 -4.40
CA ILE A 99 0.29 -4.64 -3.65
C ILE A 99 0.95 -3.67 -4.63
N VAL A 100 0.47 -2.43 -4.67
CA VAL A 100 1.03 -1.35 -5.47
C VAL A 100 1.50 -0.24 -4.54
N PHE A 101 2.71 0.26 -4.73
CA PHE A 101 3.18 1.44 -4.01
C PHE A 101 2.68 2.71 -4.71
N TYR A 102 1.94 3.52 -3.96
CA TYR A 102 1.66 4.90 -4.29
C TYR A 102 2.78 5.75 -3.70
N THR A 103 3.65 6.30 -4.54
CA THR A 103 4.89 6.95 -4.10
C THR A 103 5.26 8.14 -4.97
N TYR A 104 6.01 9.08 -4.38
CA TYR A 104 6.60 10.21 -5.08
C TYR A 104 7.93 9.82 -5.71
N TYR A 105 8.21 10.36 -6.89
CA TYR A 105 9.45 10.10 -7.64
C TYR A 105 10.71 10.34 -6.81
N ASN A 106 10.70 11.38 -5.97
CA ASN A 106 11.85 11.75 -5.15
C ASN A 106 12.35 10.60 -4.30
N LEU A 107 11.47 9.84 -3.65
CA LEU A 107 11.79 8.70 -2.78
C LEU A 107 12.46 7.54 -3.53
N ILE A 108 12.26 7.45 -4.84
CA ILE A 108 12.89 6.45 -5.71
C ILE A 108 14.25 6.94 -6.22
N PHE A 109 14.34 8.22 -6.57
CA PHE A 109 15.55 8.84 -7.10
C PHE A 109 16.63 9.05 -6.03
N SER A 110 16.22 9.47 -4.85
CA SER A 110 17.05 9.64 -3.66
C SER A 110 16.27 8.96 -2.54
N GLN A 111 16.89 8.11 -1.73
CA GLN A 111 16.18 7.39 -0.65
C GLN A 111 15.67 8.30 0.49
N GLY A 112 15.40 9.58 0.20
CA GLY A 112 15.23 10.63 1.18
C GLY A 112 16.50 10.85 1.98
N VAL A 113 16.44 11.80 2.89
CA VAL A 113 17.33 11.84 4.06
C VAL A 113 16.48 11.41 5.25
#